data_AF-A0A7W6SR27-F1
#
_entry.id   AF-A0A7W6SR27-F1
#
_cell.length_a   1.000
_cell.length_b   1.000
_cell.length_c   1.000
_cell.angle_alpha   90.00
_cell.angle_beta   90.00
_cell.angle_gamma   90.00
#
_symmetry.space_group_name_H-M   'P 1'
#
loop_
_entity.id
_entity.type
_entity.pdbx_description
1 polymer ?
#
loop_
_entity_poly.entity_id
_entity_poly.type
_entity_poly.pdbx_seq_one_letter_code
_entity_poly.pdbx_strand_id
1 'polypeptide(L)'
;MHLRSFTTLALLAAASVAHAQDRPIGFLTPSKNIVCQFFTDNGQADSKGVLRCDIMNMESRPRRPSDCELDYGHAFEMSAKGAAGRICAATP
;
A
#
# COMPACT_ATOMS: atom_id res chain seq x y z
N MET A 1 48.22 -3.69 22.10
CA MET A 1 47.53 -2.64 21.33
C MET A 1 46.68 -3.16 20.16
N HIS A 2 46.64 -4.46 19.84
CA HIS A 2 45.85 -4.98 18.70
C HIS A 2 44.37 -5.27 19.01
N LEU A 3 44.03 -5.55 20.28
CA LEU A 3 42.67 -5.97 20.66
C LEU A 3 41.62 -4.86 20.49
N ARG A 4 42.01 -3.58 20.59
CA ARG A 4 41.14 -2.41 20.39
C ARG A 4 40.81 -2.13 18.92
N SER A 5 41.70 -2.52 18.00
CA SER A 5 41.49 -2.32 16.55
C SER A 5 40.52 -3.33 15.95
N PHE A 6 40.46 -4.54 16.49
CA PHE A 6 39.50 -5.55 16.04
C PHE A 6 38.06 -5.22 16.48
N THR A 7 37.89 -4.50 17.59
CA THR A 7 36.57 -4.16 18.13
C THR A 7 35.87 -3.08 17.30
N THR A 8 36.61 -2.13 16.73
CA THR A 8 36.04 -1.10 15.85
C THR A 8 35.62 -1.64 14.50
N LEU A 9 36.34 -2.63 13.94
CA LEU A 9 36.02 -3.20 12.63
C LEU A 9 34.72 -4.03 12.64
N ALA A 10 34.40 -4.67 13.77
CA ALA A 10 33.19 -5.47 13.92
C ALA A 10 31.89 -4.63 13.96
N LEU A 11 31.93 -3.38 14.44
CA LEU A 11 30.75 -2.51 14.48
C LEU A 11 30.33 -1.98 13.10
N LEU A 12 31.25 -1.85 12.15
CA LEU A 12 30.94 -1.36 10.79
C LEU A 12 30.22 -2.41 9.93
N ALA A 13 30.32 -3.70 10.27
CA ALA A 13 29.66 -4.78 9.54
C ALA A 13 28.17 -4.94 9.88
N ALA A 14 27.68 -4.25 10.93
CA ALA A 14 26.27 -4.24 11.32
C ALA A 14 25.48 -3.07 10.73
N ALA A 15 26.03 -2.37 9.72
CA ALA A 15 25.27 -1.39 8.95
C ALA A 15 24.14 -2.14 8.22
N SER A 16 22.95 -2.08 8.78
CA SER A 16 21.72 -2.61 8.21
C SER A 16 21.57 -2.09 6.79
N VAL A 17 21.52 -3.00 5.82
CA VAL A 17 21.04 -2.69 4.46
C VAL A 17 19.63 -2.15 4.59
N ALA A 18 19.47 -0.85 4.41
CA ALA A 18 18.16 -0.22 4.29
C ALA A 18 17.57 -0.66 2.95
N HIS A 19 16.74 -1.70 2.97
CA HIS A 19 15.93 -2.07 1.82
C HIS A 19 14.91 -0.96 1.58
N ALA A 20 15.13 -0.15 0.53
CA ALA A 20 14.09 0.72 0.03
C ALA A 20 12.94 -0.18 -0.46
N GLN A 21 11.79 -0.12 0.21
CA GLN A 21 10.58 -0.73 -0.29
C GLN A 21 10.24 -0.02 -1.61
N ASP A 22 10.07 -0.78 -2.69
CA ASP A 22 9.61 -0.22 -3.95
C ASP A 22 8.35 0.59 -3.68
N ARG A 23 8.38 1.87 -4.06
CA ARG A 23 7.21 2.72 -3.89
C ARG A 23 6.09 2.15 -4.76
N PRO A 24 4.89 1.88 -4.20
CA PRO A 24 3.77 1.42 -5.00
C PRO A 24 3.56 2.38 -6.17
N ILE A 25 3.47 1.83 -7.39
CA ILE A 25 3.18 2.63 -8.57
C ILE A 25 1.79 3.21 -8.38
N GLY A 26 1.65 4.52 -8.44
CA GLY A 26 0.40 5.17 -8.14
C GLY A 26 0.29 6.55 -8.77
N PHE A 27 -0.89 7.14 -8.65
CA PHE A 27 -1.16 8.48 -9.12
C PHE A 27 -2.16 9.19 -8.22
N LEU A 28 -2.08 10.52 -8.22
CA LEU A 28 -3.08 11.39 -7.61
C LEU A 28 -3.89 12.03 -8.73
N THR A 29 -5.21 12.02 -8.59
CA THR A 29 -6.10 12.71 -9.54
C THR A 29 -5.85 14.23 -9.54
N PRO A 30 -6.12 14.95 -10.64
CA PRO A 30 -5.90 16.40 -10.70
C PRO A 30 -6.63 17.21 -9.62
N SER A 31 -7.80 16.75 -9.19
CA SER A 31 -8.57 17.35 -8.10
C SER A 31 -7.94 17.14 -6.72
N LYS A 32 -6.94 16.27 -6.61
CA LYS A 32 -6.31 15.81 -5.37
C LYS A 32 -7.25 15.10 -4.39
N ASN A 33 -8.43 14.70 -4.86
CA ASN A 33 -9.43 14.05 -4.02
C ASN A 33 -9.29 12.53 -3.99
N ILE A 34 -8.66 11.93 -5.00
CA ILE A 34 -8.52 10.47 -5.13
C ILE A 34 -7.07 10.11 -5.37
N VAL A 35 -6.53 9.24 -4.51
CA VAL A 35 -5.21 8.62 -4.66
C VAL A 35 -5.39 7.17 -5.10
N CYS A 36 -4.61 6.71 -6.08
CA CYS A 36 -4.64 5.34 -6.55
C CYS A 36 -3.24 4.71 -6.47
N GLN A 37 -3.18 3.45 -6.04
CA GLN A 37 -1.96 2.65 -5.93
C GLN A 37 -2.18 1.27 -6.53
N PHE A 38 -1.19 0.82 -7.29
CA PHE A 38 -1.14 -0.50 -7.89
C PHE A 38 -0.40 -1.46 -6.97
N PHE A 39 -1.07 -2.55 -6.65
CA PHE A 39 -0.55 -3.61 -5.79
C PHE A 39 -0.38 -4.87 -6.63
N THR A 40 0.84 -5.40 -6.65
CA THR A 40 1.14 -6.75 -7.10
C THR A 40 1.34 -7.60 -5.86
N ASP A 41 0.47 -8.58 -5.62
CA ASP A 41 0.62 -9.44 -4.46
C ASP A 41 1.97 -10.17 -4.51
N ASN A 42 2.62 -10.30 -3.35
CA ASN A 42 4.03 -10.61 -3.18
C ASN A 42 4.43 -12.05 -3.62
N GLY A 43 4.48 -12.32 -4.92
CA GLY A 43 5.16 -13.51 -5.48
C GLY A 43 4.32 -14.78 -5.64
N GLN A 44 2.99 -14.72 -5.50
CA GLN A 44 2.12 -15.76 -6.05
C GLN A 44 2.00 -15.53 -7.56
N ALA A 45 2.44 -16.51 -8.35
CA ALA A 45 2.53 -16.44 -9.82
C ALA A 45 1.19 -16.15 -10.54
N ASP A 46 0.07 -16.19 -9.81
CA ASP A 46 -1.29 -16.00 -10.31
C ASP A 46 -1.95 -14.69 -9.84
N SER A 47 -1.24 -13.87 -9.07
CA SER A 47 -1.77 -12.64 -8.48
C SER A 47 -1.92 -11.56 -9.54
N LYS A 48 -3.12 -11.47 -10.12
CA LYS A 48 -3.51 -10.37 -11.01
C LYS A 48 -3.39 -9.06 -10.23
N GLY A 49 -2.49 -8.18 -10.65
CA GLY A 49 -2.31 -6.89 -9.99
C GLY A 49 -3.62 -6.10 -9.90
N VAL A 50 -3.84 -5.47 -8.74
CA VAL A 50 -5.04 -4.71 -8.43
C VAL A 50 -4.70 -3.23 -8.29
N LEU A 51 -5.52 -2.38 -8.89
CA LEU A 51 -5.49 -0.94 -8.63
C LEU A 51 -6.49 -0.66 -7.52
N ARG A 52 -6.00 -0.17 -6.38
CA ARG A 52 -6.83 0.37 -5.31
C ARG A 52 -6.81 1.88 -5.39
N CYS A 53 -7.97 2.49 -5.21
CA CYS A 53 -8.14 3.92 -5.13
C CYS A 53 -8.89 4.31 -3.87
N ASP A 54 -8.41 5.33 -3.18
CA ASP A 54 -8.98 5.87 -1.95
C ASP A 54 -9.46 7.31 -2.19
N ILE A 55 -10.69 7.60 -1.77
CA ILE A 55 -11.36 8.89 -1.90
C ILE A 55 -11.28 9.64 -0.57
N MET A 56 -10.63 10.80 -0.60
CA MET A 56 -10.40 11.63 0.58
C MET A 56 -11.69 12.33 1.04
N ASN A 57 -12.42 12.93 0.11
CA ASN A 57 -13.67 13.65 0.39
C ASN A 57 -14.82 13.15 -0.49
N MET A 58 -15.94 12.78 0.13
CA MET A 58 -17.16 12.32 -0.54
C MET A 58 -18.37 13.09 -0.03
N GLU A 59 -19.19 13.57 -0.96
CA GLU A 59 -20.46 14.25 -0.63
C GLU A 59 -21.53 13.26 -0.16
N SER A 60 -21.58 12.07 -0.77
CA SER A 60 -22.51 11.01 -0.39
C SER A 60 -21.77 9.74 0.00
N ARG A 61 -21.96 9.31 1.25
CA ARG A 61 -21.41 8.04 1.73
C ARG A 61 -22.34 6.89 1.33
N PRO A 62 -21.83 5.81 0.72
CA PRO A 62 -22.65 4.64 0.44
C PRO A 62 -23.07 3.97 1.75
N ARG A 63 -24.21 3.26 1.72
CA ARG A 63 -24.63 2.44 2.86
C ARG A 63 -23.62 1.33 3.06
N ARG A 64 -23.04 1.27 4.26
CA ARG A 64 -22.16 0.18 4.69
C ARG A 64 -22.94 -1.14 4.75
N PRO A 65 -22.44 -2.22 4.12
CA PRO A 65 -22.97 -3.57 4.26
C PRO A 65 -22.96 -4.06 5.71
N SER A 66 -23.86 -4.98 6.06
CA SER A 66 -24.00 -5.49 7.44
C SER A 66 -22.82 -6.33 7.91
N ASP A 67 -22.07 -6.90 6.99
CA ASP A 67 -20.89 -7.75 7.20
C ASP A 67 -19.57 -6.97 7.21
N CYS A 68 -19.61 -5.64 7.07
CA CYS A 68 -18.44 -4.78 7.11
C CYS A 68 -18.27 -4.09 8.46
N GLU A 69 -17.24 -4.49 9.21
CA GLU A 69 -16.84 -3.89 10.50
C GLU A 69 -15.85 -2.72 10.36
N LEU A 70 -15.34 -2.47 9.15
CA LEU A 70 -14.38 -1.39 8.85
C LEU A 70 -15.06 -0.20 8.14
N ASP A 71 -14.26 0.77 7.70
CA ASP A 71 -14.76 1.86 6.88
C ASP A 71 -15.13 1.35 5.48
N TYR A 72 -16.29 1.77 5.00
CA TYR A 72 -16.83 1.32 3.74
C TYR A 72 -17.08 2.48 2.79
N GLY A 73 -16.63 2.27 1.56
CA GLY A 73 -16.92 3.16 0.45
C GLY A 73 -15.88 4.24 0.19
N HIS A 74 -14.96 4.49 1.11
CA HIS A 74 -13.80 5.35 0.84
C HIS A 74 -12.79 4.71 -0.10
N ALA A 75 -12.77 3.38 -0.21
CA ALA A 75 -11.85 2.67 -1.08
C ALA A 75 -12.60 1.82 -2.13
N PHE A 76 -12.01 1.71 -3.32
CA PHE A 76 -12.44 0.79 -4.36
C PHE A 76 -11.25 0.12 -5.03
N GLU A 77 -11.45 -1.14 -5.45
CA GLU A 77 -10.47 -1.94 -6.15
C GLU A 77 -10.94 -2.30 -7.54
N MET A 78 -10.00 -2.40 -8.47
CA MET A 78 -10.25 -2.88 -9.81
C MET A 78 -9.08 -3.72 -10.33
N SER A 79 -9.41 -4.77 -11.09
CA SER A 79 -8.45 -5.51 -11.89
C SER A 79 -8.25 -4.82 -13.26
N ALA A 80 -7.31 -5.33 -14.06
CA ALA A 80 -7.09 -4.86 -15.43
C ALA A 80 -8.34 -4.90 -16.34
N LYS A 81 -9.34 -5.71 -16.00
CA LYS A 81 -10.63 -5.82 -16.70
C LYS A 81 -11.75 -6.04 -15.69
N GLY A 82 -12.97 -5.63 -16.05
CA GLY A 82 -14.17 -5.83 -15.24
C GLY A 82 -14.60 -4.58 -14.48
N ALA A 83 -15.54 -4.76 -13.56
CA ALA A 83 -16.08 -3.67 -12.74
C ALA A 83 -15.16 -3.38 -11.54
N ALA A 84 -15.12 -2.12 -11.12
CA ALA A 84 -14.55 -1.74 -9.84
C ALA A 84 -15.54 -2.03 -8.71
N GLY A 85 -15.03 -2.51 -7.56
CA GLY A 85 -15.82 -2.81 -6.38
C GLY A 85 -15.42 -1.93 -5.20
N ARG A 86 -16.39 -1.43 -4.44
CA ARG A 86 -16.10 -0.79 -3.14
C ARG A 86 -15.70 -1.85 -2.13
N ILE A 87 -14.69 -1.53 -1.32
CA ILE A 87 -14.16 -2.47 -0.34
C ILE A 87 -14.47 -2.02 1.09
N CYS A 88 -14.48 -2.99 1.99
CA CYS A 88 -14.46 -2.80 3.43
C CYS A 88 -13.00 -2.78 3.88
N ALA A 89 -12.46 -1.61 4.21
CA ALA A 89 -11.04 -1.47 4.50
C ALA A 89 -10.80 -0.49 5.66
N ALA A 90 -9.65 -0.61 6.30
CA ALA A 90 -9.17 0.44 7.19
C ALA A 90 -9.07 1.75 6.38
N THR A 91 -9.43 2.87 7.02
CA THR A 91 -9.21 4.20 6.46
C THR A 91 -7.73 4.37 6.08
N PRO A 92 -7.42 5.05 4.96
CA PRO A 92 -6.05 5.28 4.51
C PRO A 92 -5.20 6.07 5.51
#